data_AF-A0A967T265-F1
#
_entry.id   AF-A0A967T265-F1
#
_cell.length_a   1.000
_cell.length_b   1.000
_cell.length_c   1.000
_cell.angle_alpha   90.00
_cell.angle_beta   90.00
_cell.angle_gamma   90.00
#
_symmetry.space_group_name_H-M   'P 1'
#
loop_
_entity.id
_entity.type
_entity.pdbx_description
1 polymer ?
#
loop_
_entity_poly.entity_id
_entity_poly.type
_entity_poly.pdbx_seq_one_letter_code
_entity_poly.pdbx_strand_id
1 'polypeptide(L)'
;LNQLNDGTDVRVAGIITKVNRVTDKKGRPFAFLEMEDRHGHVEVVVFNEVYDRCLGMIQEDTRVVVDGSFDSSRGKLQVIANGFERIESMREKYQDQIELKLDIDTNYVDEDDLEQMAQLFKENQGETNVRFNVLSSEAKRPFAMHVRKFVIDPNEELLEGLRSIVGKEAVALNRYNGNGR
;
A
#
# COMPACT_ATOMS: atom_id res chain seq x y z
N LEU A 1 -3.41 18.16 4.26
CA LEU A 1 -3.91 19.00 3.15
C LEU A 1 -3.85 20.51 3.44
N ASN A 2 -4.10 20.96 4.68
CA ASN A 2 -4.22 22.39 5.06
C ASN A 2 -2.97 23.29 4.88
N GLN A 3 -1.88 22.79 4.31
CA GLN A 3 -0.64 23.55 4.06
C GLN A 3 -0.17 23.45 2.61
N LEU A 4 -0.99 22.87 1.72
CA LEU A 4 -0.66 22.72 0.30
C LEU A 4 -1.13 23.94 -0.49
N ASN A 5 -0.40 24.27 -1.55
CA ASN A 5 -0.81 25.28 -2.51
C ASN A 5 -1.77 24.65 -3.54
N ASP A 6 -2.70 25.44 -4.05
CA ASP A 6 -3.58 25.01 -5.14
C ASP A 6 -2.76 24.50 -6.34
N GLY A 7 -3.23 23.42 -6.96
CA GLY A 7 -2.55 22.75 -8.07
C GLY A 7 -1.42 21.81 -7.66
N THR A 8 -1.10 21.68 -6.36
CA THR A 8 -0.10 20.70 -5.90
C THR A 8 -0.58 19.29 -6.20
N ASP A 9 0.24 18.51 -6.89
CA ASP A 9 -0.04 17.10 -7.13
C ASP A 9 -0.05 16.32 -5.82
N VAL A 10 -1.10 15.53 -5.63
CA VAL A 10 -1.34 14.73 -4.43
C VAL A 10 -1.77 13.34 -4.82
N ARG A 11 -1.38 12.39 -3.97
CA ARG A 11 -1.83 11.01 -4.03
C ARG A 11 -2.50 10.67 -2.72
N VAL A 12 -3.76 10.27 -2.77
CA VAL A 12 -4.58 9.98 -1.58
C VAL A 12 -5.14 8.58 -1.69
N ALA A 13 -5.08 7.82 -0.60
CA ALA A 13 -5.63 6.47 -0.52
C ALA A 13 -6.75 6.44 0.52
N GLY A 14 -7.84 5.75 0.21
CA GLY A 14 -8.98 5.65 1.12
C GLY A 14 -10.10 4.80 0.55
N ILE A 15 -11.19 4.72 1.29
CA ILE A 15 -12.44 4.09 0.85
C ILE A 15 -13.43 5.16 0.42
N ILE A 16 -14.11 4.95 -0.71
CA ILE A 16 -15.19 5.84 -1.16
C ILE A 16 -16.41 5.55 -0.29
N THR A 17 -16.84 6.53 0.50
CA THR A 17 -18.00 6.40 1.40
C THR A 17 -19.28 6.92 0.79
N LYS A 18 -19.18 7.80 -0.21
CA LYS A 18 -20.34 8.41 -0.87
C LYS A 18 -20.04 8.84 -2.28
N VAL A 19 -21.01 8.67 -3.17
CA VAL A 19 -20.91 9.10 -4.57
C VAL A 19 -22.11 9.98 -4.96
N ASN A 20 -21.86 11.26 -5.21
CA ASN A 20 -22.86 12.18 -5.76
C ASN A 20 -22.59 12.45 -7.25
N ARG A 21 -23.39 11.85 -8.12
CA ARG A 21 -23.28 12.00 -9.58
C ARG A 21 -24.10 13.19 -10.05
N VAL A 22 -23.49 14.02 -10.89
CA VAL A 22 -24.08 15.27 -11.37
C VAL A 22 -23.82 15.39 -12.87
N THR A 23 -24.65 16.18 -13.54
CA THR A 23 -24.47 16.51 -14.95
C THR A 23 -24.18 18.00 -15.08
N ASP A 24 -23.16 18.36 -15.86
CA ASP A 24 -22.85 19.76 -16.14
C ASP A 24 -23.90 20.40 -17.07
N LYS A 25 -23.78 21.72 -17.29
CA LYS A 25 -24.69 22.47 -18.18
C LYS A 25 -24.68 21.98 -19.64
N LYS A 26 -23.68 21.21 -20.04
CA LYS A 26 -23.51 20.64 -21.39
C LYS A 26 -23.96 19.17 -21.45
N GLY A 27 -24.58 18.64 -20.39
CA GLY A 27 -25.03 17.25 -20.38
C GLY A 27 -23.93 16.22 -20.06
N ARG A 28 -22.73 16.66 -19.66
CA ARG A 28 -21.61 15.75 -19.39
C ARG A 28 -21.59 15.33 -17.92
N PRO A 29 -21.42 14.03 -17.63
CA PRO A 29 -21.41 13.55 -16.25
C PRO A 29 -20.13 13.95 -15.53
N PHE A 30 -20.25 14.15 -14.22
CA PHE A 30 -19.14 14.28 -13.29
C PHE A 30 -19.61 13.82 -11.90
N ALA A 31 -18.70 13.69 -10.94
CA ALA A 31 -19.07 13.28 -9.59
C ALA A 31 -18.30 14.03 -8.51
N PHE A 32 -18.94 14.16 -7.35
CA PHE A 32 -18.30 14.42 -6.08
C PHE A 32 -18.26 13.13 -5.28
N LEU A 33 -17.09 12.78 -4.78
CA LEU A 33 -16.87 11.63 -3.90
C LEU A 33 -16.49 12.13 -2.51
N GLU A 34 -16.96 11.44 -1.50
CA GLU A 34 -16.37 11.50 -0.17
C GLU A 34 -15.51 10.25 0.00
N MET A 35 -14.25 10.45 0.39
CA MET A 35 -13.31 9.37 0.71
C MET A 35 -12.82 9.50 2.14
N GLU A 36 -12.60 8.38 2.82
CA GLU A 36 -12.04 8.36 4.17
C GLU A 36 -10.88 7.38 4.33
N ASP A 37 -10.02 7.69 5.30
CA ASP A 37 -9.00 6.79 5.84
C ASP A 37 -9.02 6.84 7.38
N ARG A 38 -8.05 6.20 8.05
CA ARG A 38 -7.94 6.23 9.53
C ARG A 38 -7.72 7.64 10.10
N HIS A 39 -7.34 8.63 9.30
CA HIS A 39 -6.93 9.97 9.73
C HIS A 39 -7.91 11.08 9.36
N GLY A 40 -8.90 10.81 8.51
CA GLY A 40 -9.95 11.76 8.19
C GLY A 40 -10.68 11.47 6.89
N HIS A 41 -11.35 12.51 6.38
CA HIS A 41 -12.09 12.47 5.11
C HIS A 41 -11.59 13.54 4.14
N VAL A 42 -11.78 13.29 2.85
CA VAL A 42 -11.45 14.22 1.76
C VAL A 42 -12.56 14.19 0.70
N GLU A 43 -12.94 15.38 0.22
CA GLU A 43 -13.82 15.51 -0.95
C GLU A 43 -12.98 15.38 -2.23
N VAL A 44 -13.45 14.58 -3.19
CA VAL A 44 -12.82 14.38 -4.49
C VAL A 44 -13.77 14.79 -5.60
N VAL A 45 -13.32 15.62 -6.53
CA VAL A 45 -14.07 16.02 -7.72
C VAL A 45 -13.56 15.23 -8.92
N VAL A 46 -14.48 14.57 -9.63
CA VAL A 46 -14.18 13.74 -10.80
C VAL A 46 -14.86 14.33 -12.01
N PHE A 47 -14.11 15.06 -12.84
CA PHE A 47 -14.62 15.61 -14.10
C PHE A 47 -14.79 14.54 -15.17
N ASN A 48 -15.56 14.88 -16.21
CA ASN A 48 -16.02 13.96 -17.25
C ASN A 48 -14.91 13.05 -17.84
N GLU A 49 -13.73 13.61 -18.10
CA GLU A 49 -12.61 12.85 -18.70
C GLU A 49 -12.13 11.69 -17.83
N VAL A 50 -12.15 11.87 -16.51
CA VAL A 50 -11.79 10.81 -15.55
C VAL A 50 -13.00 9.98 -15.21
N TYR A 51 -14.18 10.60 -15.12
CA TYR A 51 -15.43 9.92 -14.79
C TYR A 51 -15.72 8.76 -15.75
N ASP A 52 -15.64 9.01 -17.05
CA ASP A 52 -15.95 8.00 -18.07
C ASP A 52 -14.92 6.85 -18.07
N ARG A 53 -13.63 7.16 -17.84
CA ARG A 53 -12.55 6.15 -17.79
C ARG A 53 -12.57 5.31 -16.52
N CYS A 54 -13.07 5.86 -15.42
CA CYS A 54 -12.99 5.26 -14.09
C CYS A 54 -14.37 4.87 -13.53
N LEU A 55 -15.41 4.80 -14.35
CA LEU A 55 -16.79 4.55 -13.92
C LEU A 55 -16.94 3.30 -13.04
N GLY A 56 -16.20 2.23 -13.35
CA GLY A 56 -16.19 0.98 -12.57
C GLY A 56 -15.52 1.08 -11.20
N MET A 57 -14.83 2.17 -10.88
CA MET A 57 -14.22 2.45 -9.58
C MET A 57 -14.98 3.52 -8.79
N ILE A 58 -15.85 4.30 -9.44
CA ILE A 58 -16.63 5.38 -8.82
C ILE A 58 -17.89 4.77 -8.18
N GLN A 59 -17.69 4.03 -7.08
CA GLN A 59 -18.74 3.33 -6.33
C GLN A 59 -18.43 3.39 -4.84
N GLU A 60 -19.46 3.40 -4.00
CA GLU A 60 -19.30 3.30 -2.55
C GLU A 60 -18.66 1.96 -2.18
N ASP A 61 -18.00 1.91 -1.01
CA ASP A 61 -17.28 0.74 -0.49
C ASP A 61 -16.10 0.28 -1.39
N THR A 62 -15.64 1.15 -2.28
CA THR A 62 -14.48 0.87 -3.15
C THR A 62 -13.21 1.48 -2.56
N ARG A 63 -12.19 0.65 -2.35
CA ARG A 63 -10.86 1.07 -1.89
C ARG A 63 -10.00 1.51 -3.06
N VAL A 64 -9.61 2.77 -3.07
CA VAL A 64 -8.90 3.38 -4.20
C VAL A 64 -7.72 4.23 -3.75
N VAL A 65 -6.74 4.32 -4.63
CA VAL A 65 -5.77 5.41 -4.66
C VAL A 65 -6.21 6.39 -5.75
N VAL A 66 -6.28 7.66 -5.39
CA VAL A 66 -6.58 8.77 -6.30
C VAL A 66 -5.31 9.57 -6.51
N ASP A 67 -4.92 9.67 -7.77
CA ASP A 67 -3.93 10.64 -8.23
C ASP A 67 -4.69 11.90 -8.65
N GLY A 68 -4.30 13.06 -8.13
CA GLY A 68 -5.04 14.29 -8.36
C GLY A 68 -4.25 15.53 -7.99
N SER A 69 -4.91 16.68 -8.05
CA SER A 69 -4.33 17.96 -7.68
C SER A 69 -5.17 18.60 -6.57
N PHE A 70 -4.51 19.11 -5.55
CA PHE A 70 -5.15 19.81 -4.45
C PHE A 70 -5.79 21.12 -4.93
N ASP A 71 -7.03 21.39 -4.49
CA ASP A 71 -7.75 22.62 -4.79
C ASP A 71 -8.46 23.11 -3.54
N SER A 72 -8.22 24.38 -3.19
CA SER A 72 -8.89 25.10 -2.11
C SER A 72 -9.63 26.36 -2.60
N SER A 73 -9.57 26.63 -3.91
CA SER A 73 -10.08 27.86 -4.55
C SER A 73 -11.58 28.11 -4.32
N ARG A 74 -12.36 27.06 -4.03
CA ARG A 74 -13.81 27.13 -3.79
C ARG A 74 -14.21 27.24 -2.32
N GLY A 75 -13.25 27.54 -1.44
CA GLY A 75 -13.48 27.64 0.01
C GLY A 75 -13.68 26.28 0.70
N LYS A 76 -13.47 25.18 -0.03
CA LYS A 76 -13.47 23.81 0.47
C LYS A 76 -12.18 23.13 0.05
N LEU A 77 -11.63 22.30 0.92
CA LEU A 77 -10.45 21.50 0.65
C LEU A 77 -10.86 20.25 -0.13
N GLN A 78 -10.42 20.14 -1.36
CA GLN A 78 -10.77 19.03 -2.24
C GLN A 78 -9.60 18.60 -3.10
N VAL A 79 -9.75 17.43 -3.71
CA VAL A 79 -8.82 16.90 -4.71
C VAL A 79 -9.53 16.80 -6.04
N ILE A 80 -8.95 17.40 -7.08
CA ILE A 80 -9.40 17.20 -8.46
C ILE A 80 -8.73 15.92 -8.96
N ALA A 81 -9.51 14.88 -9.21
CA ALA A 81 -8.99 13.59 -9.62
C ALA A 81 -8.47 13.65 -11.07
N ASN A 82 -7.27 13.10 -11.27
CA ASN A 82 -6.63 12.86 -12.57
C ASN A 82 -6.68 11.36 -12.94
N GLY A 83 -6.78 10.48 -11.95
CA GLY A 83 -6.89 9.02 -12.15
C GLY A 83 -7.23 8.27 -10.86
N PHE A 84 -7.62 7.00 -11.03
CA PHE A 84 -7.96 6.08 -9.95
C PHE A 84 -7.22 4.75 -10.18
N GLU A 85 -6.73 4.14 -9.10
CA GLU A 85 -6.29 2.75 -9.09
C GLU A 85 -6.95 2.03 -7.91
N ARG A 86 -7.50 0.82 -8.13
CA ARG A 86 -8.00 -0.03 -7.04
C ARG A 86 -6.82 -0.51 -6.19
N ILE A 87 -6.94 -0.44 -4.88
CA ILE A 87 -5.85 -0.88 -3.98
C ILE A 87 -5.54 -2.37 -4.18
N GLU A 88 -6.55 -3.19 -4.46
CA GLU A 88 -6.40 -4.62 -4.74
C GLU A 88 -5.54 -4.84 -5.99
N SER A 89 -5.84 -4.13 -7.08
CA SER A 89 -5.07 -4.20 -8.32
C SER A 89 -3.64 -3.68 -8.16
N MET A 90 -3.41 -2.75 -7.23
CA MET A 90 -2.05 -2.30 -6.88
C MET A 90 -1.27 -3.39 -6.16
N ARG A 91 -1.90 -4.14 -5.24
CA ARG A 91 -1.24 -5.28 -4.60
C ARG A 91 -0.81 -6.28 -5.67
N GLU A 92 -1.71 -6.67 -6.57
CA GLU A 92 -1.39 -7.58 -7.67
C GLU A 92 -0.30 -7.04 -8.62
N LYS A 93 -0.36 -5.75 -8.99
CA LYS A 93 0.59 -5.13 -9.94
C LYS A 93 1.98 -4.91 -9.36
N TYR A 94 2.09 -4.70 -8.05
CA TYR A 94 3.35 -4.41 -7.37
C TYR A 94 3.82 -5.54 -6.44
N GLN A 95 3.12 -6.68 -6.38
CA GLN A 95 3.52 -7.82 -5.54
C GLN A 95 4.93 -8.33 -5.87
N ASP A 96 5.27 -8.40 -7.16
CA ASP A 96 6.62 -8.80 -7.61
C ASP A 96 7.68 -7.75 -7.30
N GLN A 97 7.24 -6.54 -6.95
CA GLN A 97 8.07 -5.39 -6.60
C GLN A 97 8.13 -5.19 -5.08
N ILE A 98 7.67 -6.13 -4.26
CA ILE A 98 7.76 -6.06 -2.80
C ILE A 98 8.46 -7.33 -2.29
N GLU A 99 9.43 -7.13 -1.39
CA GLU A 99 10.15 -8.22 -0.71
C GLU A 99 10.11 -7.96 0.79
N LEU A 100 9.69 -8.96 1.56
CA LEU A 100 9.82 -8.95 3.01
C LEU A 100 11.26 -9.31 3.37
N LYS A 101 12.00 -8.36 3.92
CA LYS A 101 13.35 -8.56 4.45
C LYS A 101 13.27 -8.79 5.96
N LEU A 102 13.89 -9.88 6.42
CA LEU A 102 14.11 -10.17 7.83
C LEU A 102 15.60 -10.21 8.15
N ASP A 103 16.03 -9.43 9.13
CA ASP A 103 17.38 -9.52 9.70
C ASP A 103 17.36 -10.55 10.83
N ILE A 104 18.09 -11.67 10.67
CA ILE A 104 18.11 -12.79 11.61
C ILE A 104 19.47 -12.81 12.32
N ASP A 105 19.53 -12.40 13.57
CA ASP A 105 20.75 -12.47 14.37
C ASP A 105 20.86 -13.81 15.09
N THR A 106 21.87 -14.60 14.75
CA THR A 106 22.06 -15.95 15.29
C THR A 106 22.38 -15.98 16.79
N ASN A 107 22.63 -14.84 17.43
CA ASN A 107 22.81 -14.77 18.88
C ASN A 107 21.47 -14.70 19.64
N TYR A 108 20.38 -14.33 18.96
CA TYR A 108 19.09 -14.04 19.59
C TYR A 108 17.93 -14.85 19.02
N VAL A 109 18.09 -15.44 17.84
CA VAL A 109 17.08 -16.28 17.19
C VAL A 109 17.50 -17.74 17.30
N ASP A 110 16.66 -18.56 17.92
CA ASP A 110 16.88 -20.00 18.07
C ASP A 110 15.97 -20.85 17.16
N GLU A 111 15.96 -22.17 17.37
CA GLU A 111 15.17 -23.11 16.57
C GLU A 111 13.65 -22.93 16.80
N ASP A 112 13.22 -22.64 18.02
CA ASP A 112 11.81 -22.45 18.37
C ASP A 112 11.28 -21.17 17.70
N ASP A 113 12.08 -20.11 17.67
CA ASP A 113 11.76 -18.87 16.94
C ASP A 113 11.62 -19.13 15.43
N LEU A 114 12.53 -19.92 14.85
CA LEU A 114 12.47 -20.30 13.43
C LEU A 114 11.20 -21.11 13.12
N GLU A 115 10.79 -22.01 14.01
CA GLU A 115 9.54 -22.77 13.87
C GLU A 115 8.31 -21.87 13.95
N GLN A 116 8.27 -20.93 14.90
CA GLN A 116 7.19 -19.95 15.01
C GLN A 116 7.08 -19.07 13.76
N MET A 117 8.19 -18.56 13.24
CA MET A 117 8.21 -17.81 11.98
C MET A 117 7.72 -18.67 10.80
N ALA A 118 8.15 -19.93 10.73
CA ALA A 118 7.69 -20.84 9.68
C ALA A 118 6.18 -21.13 9.78
N GLN A 119 5.62 -21.16 10.99
CA GLN A 119 4.18 -21.29 11.19
C GLN A 119 3.43 -20.04 10.74
N LEU A 120 3.90 -18.86 11.15
CA LEU A 120 3.35 -17.57 10.70
C LEU A 120 3.34 -17.46 9.16
N PHE A 121 4.41 -17.89 8.48
CA PHE A 121 4.46 -17.91 7.02
C PHE A 121 3.45 -18.88 6.38
N LYS A 122 3.17 -20.02 7.02
CA LYS A 122 2.18 -20.99 6.52
C LYS A 122 0.74 -20.49 6.67
N GLU A 123 0.47 -19.75 7.74
CA GLU A 123 -0.85 -19.19 8.05
C GLU A 123 -1.16 -17.96 7.18
N ASN A 124 -0.13 -17.23 6.75
CA ASN A 124 -0.24 -15.98 5.99
C ASN A 124 0.31 -16.13 4.56
N GLN A 125 -0.20 -17.10 3.81
CA GLN A 125 0.22 -17.32 2.42
C GLN A 125 -0.20 -16.18 1.50
N GLY A 126 0.66 -15.87 0.52
CA GLY A 126 0.41 -14.83 -0.47
C GLY A 126 1.42 -14.91 -1.61
N GLU A 127 1.84 -13.77 -2.13
CA GLU A 127 2.69 -13.70 -3.34
C GLU A 127 4.01 -12.94 -3.09
N THR A 128 4.22 -12.38 -1.89
CA THR A 128 5.42 -11.61 -1.56
C THR A 128 6.58 -12.54 -1.19
N ASN A 129 7.74 -12.32 -1.82
CA ASN A 129 8.95 -13.07 -1.53
C ASN A 129 9.56 -12.68 -0.18
N VAL A 130 10.21 -13.63 0.48
CA VAL A 130 10.91 -13.43 1.75
C VAL A 130 12.42 -13.58 1.56
N ARG A 131 13.19 -12.61 2.07
CA ARG A 131 14.64 -12.63 2.13
C ARG A 131 15.11 -12.54 3.57
N PHE A 132 15.89 -13.52 3.99
CA PHE A 132 16.62 -13.46 5.24
C PHE A 132 17.98 -12.81 4.99
N ASN A 133 18.39 -12.01 5.96
CA ASN A 133 19.73 -11.48 6.03
C ASN A 133 20.29 -11.93 7.38
N VAL A 134 21.06 -13.02 7.36
CA VAL A 134 21.52 -13.69 8.56
C VAL A 134 22.78 -12.99 9.07
N LEU A 135 22.70 -12.42 10.26
CA LEU A 135 23.80 -11.81 10.99
C LEU A 135 24.38 -12.85 11.95
N SER A 136 25.67 -13.13 11.81
CA SER A 136 26.38 -14.05 12.69
C SER A 136 27.66 -13.41 13.18
N SER A 137 27.97 -13.58 14.46
CA SER A 137 29.22 -13.13 15.08
C SER A 137 30.47 -13.76 14.44
N GLU A 138 30.33 -14.94 13.85
CA GLU A 138 31.39 -15.68 13.18
C GLU A 138 31.69 -15.18 11.75
N ALA A 139 30.86 -14.28 11.22
CA ALA A 139 30.96 -13.79 9.85
C ALA A 139 31.15 -12.26 9.79
N LYS A 140 32.08 -11.82 8.95
CA LYS A 140 32.36 -10.38 8.74
C LYS A 140 31.23 -9.61 8.03
N ARG A 141 30.30 -10.32 7.40
CA ARG A 141 29.18 -9.73 6.66
C ARG A 141 27.95 -10.63 6.76
N PRO A 142 26.74 -10.05 6.71
CA PRO A 142 25.51 -10.84 6.68
C PRO A 142 25.41 -11.78 5.47
N PHE A 143 24.72 -12.90 5.65
CA PHE A 143 24.37 -13.83 4.57
C PHE A 143 22.95 -13.58 4.09
N ALA A 144 22.81 -13.09 2.86
CA ALA A 144 21.51 -12.97 2.22
C ALA A 144 21.03 -14.34 1.72
N MET A 145 19.82 -14.74 2.13
CA MET A 145 19.19 -16.00 1.77
C MET A 145 17.76 -15.74 1.27
N HIS A 146 17.46 -16.18 0.05
CA HIS A 146 16.10 -16.19 -0.47
C HIS A 146 15.35 -17.39 0.08
N VAL A 147 14.25 -17.15 0.78
CA VAL A 147 13.43 -18.20 1.36
C VAL A 147 12.40 -18.66 0.32
N ARG A 148 12.88 -19.44 -0.66
CA ARG A 148 12.07 -19.85 -1.84
C ARG A 148 10.87 -20.74 -1.52
N LYS A 149 10.81 -21.31 -0.31
CA LYS A 149 9.74 -22.21 0.13
C LYS A 149 8.45 -21.45 0.48
N PHE A 150 8.55 -20.16 0.77
CA PHE A 150 7.43 -19.37 1.27
C PHE A 150 7.22 -18.12 0.41
N VAL A 151 5.95 -17.89 0.09
CA VAL A 151 5.42 -16.63 -0.41
C VAL A 151 4.28 -16.23 0.51
N ILE A 152 4.29 -14.98 0.96
CA ILE A 152 3.44 -14.52 2.07
C ILE A 152 2.58 -13.32 1.67
N ASP A 153 1.49 -13.11 2.41
CA ASP A 153 0.78 -11.82 2.44
C ASP A 153 1.30 -11.04 3.65
N PRO A 154 2.02 -9.91 3.46
CA PRO A 154 2.58 -9.12 4.56
C PRO A 154 1.49 -8.27 5.25
N ASN A 155 0.49 -8.94 5.79
CA ASN A 155 -0.60 -8.34 6.55
C ASN A 155 -0.15 -7.93 7.97
N GLU A 156 -1.02 -7.22 8.69
CA GLU A 156 -0.70 -6.67 10.02
C GLU A 156 -0.37 -7.79 11.03
N GLU A 157 -1.11 -8.91 10.99
CA GLU A 157 -0.91 -10.07 11.87
C GLU A 157 0.49 -10.70 11.69
N LEU A 158 0.86 -11.01 10.43
CA LEU A 158 2.18 -11.56 10.13
C LEU A 158 3.29 -10.59 10.54
N LEU A 159 3.17 -9.31 10.20
CA LEU A 159 4.20 -8.32 10.50
C LEU A 159 4.37 -8.14 12.01
N GLU A 160 3.29 -8.10 12.78
CA GLU A 160 3.36 -8.01 14.24
C GLU A 160 3.99 -9.25 14.86
N GLY A 161 3.58 -10.45 14.43
CA GLY A 161 4.16 -11.71 14.90
C GLY A 161 5.66 -11.82 14.61
N LEU A 162 6.11 -11.41 13.42
CA LEU A 162 7.54 -11.39 13.11
C LEU A 162 8.30 -10.37 13.97
N ARG A 163 7.72 -9.19 14.20
CA ARG A 163 8.35 -8.15 15.02
C ARG A 163 8.45 -8.55 16.49
N SER A 164 7.55 -9.38 17.01
CA SER A 164 7.68 -9.89 18.38
C SER A 164 8.78 -10.93 18.52
N ILE A 165 9.14 -11.63 17.43
CA ILE A 165 10.22 -12.62 17.41
C ILE A 165 11.57 -11.94 17.18
N VAL A 166 11.74 -11.23 16.05
CA VAL A 166 13.05 -10.69 15.63
C VAL A 166 13.27 -9.22 15.97
N GLY A 167 12.26 -8.55 16.53
CA GLY A 167 12.29 -7.13 16.83
C GLY A 167 11.83 -6.24 15.67
N LYS A 168 11.33 -5.04 16.00
CA LYS A 168 10.70 -4.12 15.05
C LYS A 168 11.62 -3.72 13.89
N GLU A 169 12.87 -3.38 14.20
CA GLU A 169 13.85 -2.88 13.23
C GLU A 169 14.36 -3.98 12.29
N ALA A 170 14.17 -5.25 12.64
CA ALA A 170 14.57 -6.39 11.84
C ALA A 170 13.55 -6.76 10.75
N VAL A 171 12.36 -6.15 10.74
CA VAL A 171 11.27 -6.46 9.79
C VAL A 171 11.04 -5.28 8.86
N ALA A 172 11.35 -5.45 7.57
CA ALA A 172 11.19 -4.40 6.57
C ALA A 172 10.48 -4.89 5.31
N LEU A 173 9.56 -4.09 4.79
CA LEU A 173 9.01 -4.26 3.44
C LEU A 173 9.78 -3.34 2.49
N ASN A 174 10.55 -3.96 1.61
CA ASN A 174 11.33 -3.23 0.62
C ASN A 174 10.65 -3.32 -0.73
N ARG A 175 10.72 -2.24 -1.51
CA ARG A 175 10.46 -2.35 -2.94
C ARG A 175 11.59 -3.14 -3.59
N TYR A 176 11.27 -4.26 -4.22
CA TYR A 176 12.17 -5.00 -5.08
C TYR A 176 12.46 -4.17 -6.33
N ASN A 177 13.51 -3.36 -6.27
CA ASN A 177 14.06 -2.70 -7.44
C ASN A 177 14.74 -3.79 -8.28
N GLY A 178 14.01 -4.38 -9.20
CA GLY A 178 14.56 -5.26 -10.23
C GLY A 178 15.50 -4.49 -11.15
N ASN A 179 16.73 -4.19 -10.70
CA ASN A 179 17.83 -3.79 -11.57
C ASN A 179 18.99 -4.74 -11.36
N GLY A 180 19.14 -5.65 -12.32
CA GLY A 180 20.20 -6.65 -12.35
C GLY A 180 20.19 -7.53 -13.59
N ARG A 181 19.79 -7.00 -14.75
CA ARG A 181 20.28 -7.42 -16.07
C ARG A 181 20.27 -6.22 -17.02
#